data_AF-A0A7X3WJG6-F1
#
_entry.id   AF-A0A7X3WJG6-F1
#
_cell.length_a   1.000
_cell.length_b   1.000
_cell.length_c   1.000
_cell.angle_alpha   90.00
_cell.angle_beta   90.00
_cell.angle_gamma   90.00
#
_symmetry.space_group_name_H-M   'P 1'
#
loop_
_entity.id
_entity.type
_entity.pdbx_description
1 polymer ?
#
loop_
_entity_poly.entity_id
_entity_poly.type
_entity_poly.pdbx_seq_one_letter_code
_entity_poly.pdbx_strand_id
1 'polypeptide(L)'
;MAKDDRTNVENELSAEEQKNAAEKRKAVDQAISQVERAYGKGAIMRLTGDEVVPVEVIPTGALALDLALGVGGVPRGRIVEVFGHEGTGKTTLALHIVAEAQKRGGIAAFIDVEHALDTGCRGD
;
A
#
# COMPACT_ATOMS: atom_id res chain seq x y z
N MET A 1 30.22 53.09 10.91
CA MET A 1 30.43 52.04 11.94
C MET A 1 29.10 51.44 12.40
N ALA A 2 28.17 51.12 11.47
CA ALA A 2 26.78 50.72 11.83
C ALA A 2 26.27 49.54 10.96
N LYS A 3 27.19 48.67 10.52
CA LYS A 3 26.85 47.47 9.73
C LYS A 3 26.96 46.17 10.54
N ASP A 4 27.68 46.15 11.65
CA ASP A 4 27.93 44.93 12.45
C ASP A 4 26.72 44.49 13.31
N ASP A 5 25.92 45.43 13.85
CA ASP A 5 24.81 45.09 14.74
C ASP A 5 23.64 44.39 14.02
N ARG A 6 23.40 44.69 12.73
CA ARG A 6 22.30 44.05 11.97
C ARG A 6 22.60 42.61 11.60
N THR A 7 23.87 42.32 11.27
CA THR A 7 24.33 40.96 10.93
C THR A 7 24.33 40.01 12.12
N ASN A 8 24.45 40.52 13.35
CA ASN A 8 24.42 39.66 14.55
C ASN A 8 23.00 39.24 14.93
N VAL A 9 22.02 40.14 14.77
CA VAL A 9 20.60 39.86 15.04
C VAL A 9 20.02 38.86 14.02
N GLU A 10 20.38 38.96 12.74
CA GLU A 10 19.94 38.01 11.71
C GLU A 10 20.50 36.60 11.94
N ASN A 11 21.74 36.48 12.41
CA ASN A 11 22.33 35.18 12.77
C ASN A 11 21.66 34.56 14.01
N GLU A 12 21.34 35.36 15.03
CA GLU A 12 20.66 34.89 16.24
C GLU A 12 19.22 34.41 15.97
N LEU A 13 18.46 35.12 15.13
CA LEU A 13 17.12 34.72 14.68
C LEU A 13 17.14 33.38 13.92
N SER A 14 18.11 33.21 13.01
CA SER A 14 18.24 31.96 12.25
C SER A 14 18.63 30.76 13.13
N ALA A 15 19.39 30.99 14.20
CA ALA A 15 19.79 29.95 15.15
C ALA A 15 18.63 29.50 16.04
N GLU A 16 17.76 30.42 16.48
CA GLU A 16 16.54 30.09 17.23
C GLU A 16 15.52 29.32 16.37
N GLU A 17 15.37 29.69 15.10
CA GLU A 17 14.51 28.96 14.16
C GLU A 17 14.99 27.52 13.93
N GLN A 18 16.29 27.32 13.78
CA GLN A 18 16.87 25.98 13.64
C GLN A 18 16.74 25.15 14.92
N LYS A 19 16.90 25.77 16.09
CA LYS A 19 16.69 25.13 17.39
C LYS A 19 15.22 24.71 17.56
N ASN A 20 14.27 25.58 17.22
CA ASN A 20 12.84 25.29 17.27
C ASN A 20 12.45 24.18 16.27
N ALA A 21 13.03 24.17 15.07
CA ALA A 21 12.83 23.11 14.10
C ALA A 21 13.36 21.75 14.62
N ALA A 22 14.51 21.74 15.29
CA ALA A 22 15.08 20.54 15.90
C ALA A 22 14.24 20.01 17.08
N GLU A 23 13.72 20.89 17.94
CA GLU A 23 12.82 20.50 19.04
C GLU A 23 11.48 19.95 18.54
N LYS A 24 10.88 20.60 17.53
CA LYS A 24 9.67 20.09 16.86
C LYS A 24 9.90 18.70 16.26
N ARG A 25 11.06 18.47 15.66
CA ARG A 25 11.41 17.16 15.07
C ARG A 25 11.53 16.08 16.14
N LYS A 26 12.16 16.38 17.28
CA LYS A 26 12.20 15.47 18.45
C LYS A 26 10.81 15.15 18.98
N ALA A 27 9.93 16.15 19.11
CA ALA A 27 8.57 15.94 19.59
C ALA A 27 7.77 15.04 18.62
N VAL A 28 7.95 15.22 17.31
CA VAL A 28 7.35 14.38 16.27
C VAL A 28 7.86 12.93 16.37
N ASP A 29 9.16 12.72 16.50
CA ASP A 29 9.75 11.37 16.61
C ASP A 29 9.29 10.63 17.90
N GLN A 30 9.12 11.37 19.00
CA GLN A 30 8.54 10.84 20.24
C GLN A 30 7.07 10.46 20.08
N ALA A 31 6.26 11.30 19.43
CA ALA A 31 4.86 11.01 19.17
C ALA A 31 4.71 9.76 18.27
N ILE A 32 5.54 9.66 17.22
CA ILE A 32 5.61 8.49 16.35
C ILE A 32 5.90 7.22 17.17
N SER A 33 6.90 7.27 18.05
CA SER A 33 7.28 6.14 18.91
C SER A 33 6.15 5.73 19.88
N GLN A 34 5.39 6.70 20.41
CA GLN A 34 4.23 6.42 21.27
C GLN A 34 3.11 5.71 20.50
N VAL A 35 2.83 6.14 19.27
CA VAL A 35 1.83 5.51 18.40
C VAL A 35 2.24 4.07 18.06
N GLU A 36 3.50 3.84 17.67
CA GLU A 36 3.99 2.47 17.38
C GLU A 36 3.90 1.54 18.60
N ARG A 37 4.18 2.04 19.81
CA ARG A 37 4.08 1.24 21.04
C ARG A 37 2.64 0.89 21.39
N ALA A 38 1.69 1.80 21.14
CA ALA A 38 0.29 1.62 21.48
C ALA A 38 -0.47 0.75 20.44
N TYR A 39 -0.16 0.91 19.15
CA TYR A 39 -0.95 0.32 18.06
C TYR A 39 -0.18 -0.70 17.20
N GLY A 40 1.12 -0.90 17.47
CA GLY A 40 1.98 -1.84 16.76
C GLY A 40 2.87 -1.18 15.70
N LYS A 41 3.89 -1.92 15.26
CA LYS A 41 4.81 -1.48 14.20
C LYS A 41 4.03 -1.21 12.91
N GLY A 42 4.26 -0.05 12.30
CA GLY A 42 3.59 0.34 11.06
C GLY A 42 2.24 1.04 11.24
N ALA A 43 1.80 1.32 12.47
CA ALA A 43 0.60 2.12 12.73
C ALA A 43 0.74 3.57 12.27
N ILE A 44 1.97 4.07 12.16
CA ILE A 44 2.30 5.36 11.57
C ILE A 44 3.54 5.19 10.70
N MET A 45 3.48 5.68 9.46
CA MET A 45 4.55 5.54 8.48
C MET A 45 4.70 6.85 7.73
N ARG A 46 5.91 7.17 7.28
CA ARG A 46 6.09 8.29 6.35
C ARG A 46 5.68 7.82 4.96
N LEU A 47 4.78 8.57 4.32
CA LEU A 47 4.31 8.30 2.96
C LEU A 47 5.45 8.29 1.93
N THR A 48 6.55 9.00 2.21
CA THR A 48 7.73 9.15 1.34
C THR A 48 8.89 8.20 1.70
N GLY A 49 8.64 7.13 2.47
CA GLY A 49 9.66 6.12 2.72
C GLY A 49 9.83 5.20 1.49
N ASP A 50 11.07 4.96 1.08
CA ASP A 50 11.42 4.03 -0.03
C ASP A 50 11.16 2.54 0.30
N GLU A 51 10.71 2.24 1.52
CA GLU A 51 10.35 0.87 1.90
C GLU A 51 9.00 0.49 1.28
N VAL A 52 9.07 -0.13 0.10
CA VAL A 52 7.96 -0.90 -0.45
C VAL A 52 7.67 -2.05 0.52
N VAL A 53 6.62 -1.89 1.34
CA VAL A 53 6.16 -2.95 2.23
C VAL A 53 5.85 -4.17 1.36
N PRO A 54 6.55 -5.31 1.53
CA PRO A 54 6.31 -6.48 0.71
C PRO A 54 4.89 -6.97 0.92
N VAL A 55 4.10 -6.94 -0.14
CA VAL A 55 2.71 -7.41 -0.15
C VAL A 55 2.70 -8.82 -0.72
N GLU A 56 2.05 -9.73 -0.01
CA GLU A 56 1.81 -11.07 -0.56
C GLU A 56 0.79 -10.98 -1.71
N VAL A 57 1.05 -11.66 -2.83
CA VAL A 57 0.23 -11.58 -4.05
C VAL A 57 -0.27 -12.95 -4.52
N ILE A 58 -1.43 -12.97 -5.16
CA ILE A 58 -1.99 -14.11 -5.88
C ILE A 58 -1.91 -13.81 -7.37
N PRO A 59 -1.28 -14.66 -8.21
CA PRO A 59 -1.23 -14.44 -9.65
C PRO A 59 -2.63 -14.42 -10.25
N THR A 60 -2.82 -13.66 -11.31
CA THR A 60 -4.09 -13.62 -12.04
C THR A 60 -4.30 -14.80 -12.97
N GLY A 61 -3.25 -15.58 -13.25
CA GLY A 61 -3.24 -16.63 -14.28
C GLY A 61 -2.88 -16.10 -15.67
N ALA A 62 -2.74 -14.78 -15.83
CA ALA A 62 -2.29 -14.14 -17.06
C ALA A 62 -0.97 -13.38 -16.81
N LEU A 63 0.15 -13.93 -17.31
CA LEU A 63 1.48 -13.37 -17.09
C LEU A 63 1.60 -11.89 -17.49
N ALA A 64 0.97 -11.51 -18.61
CA ALA A 64 0.98 -10.12 -19.07
C ALA A 64 0.28 -9.17 -18.07
N LEU A 65 -0.79 -9.63 -17.43
CA LEU A 65 -1.51 -8.84 -16.43
C LEU A 65 -0.73 -8.75 -15.12
N ASP A 66 -0.12 -9.85 -14.68
CA ASP A 66 0.73 -9.88 -13.48
C ASP A 66 1.91 -8.90 -13.60
N LEU A 67 2.52 -8.84 -14.79
CA LEU A 67 3.57 -7.86 -15.11
C LEU A 67 3.04 -6.43 -15.16
N ALA A 68 1.86 -6.20 -15.77
CA ALA A 68 1.26 -4.89 -15.86
C ALA A 68 0.86 -4.31 -14.49
N LEU A 69 0.47 -5.17 -13.54
CA LEU A 69 0.19 -4.78 -12.15
C LEU A 69 1.45 -4.38 -11.37
N GLY A 70 2.66 -4.71 -11.87
CA GLY A 70 3.95 -4.35 -11.28
C GLY A 70 4.32 -5.12 -10.00
N VAL A 71 3.32 -5.61 -9.26
CA VAL A 71 3.49 -6.42 -8.04
C VAL A 71 3.43 -7.92 -8.29
N GLY A 72 3.17 -8.36 -9.53
CA GLY A 72 3.16 -9.78 -9.92
C GLY A 72 1.83 -10.52 -9.68
N GLY A 73 0.73 -9.79 -9.43
CA GLY A 73 -0.60 -10.37 -9.24
C GLY A 73 -1.54 -9.48 -8.43
N VAL A 74 -2.66 -10.02 -7.95
CA VAL A 74 -3.56 -9.31 -7.05
C VAL A 74 -3.03 -9.32 -5.61
N PRO A 75 -3.01 -8.16 -4.91
CA PRO A 75 -2.50 -8.06 -3.55
C PRO A 75 -3.44 -8.69 -2.53
N ARG A 76 -2.91 -9.53 -1.64
CA ARG A 76 -3.66 -10.08 -0.49
C ARG A 76 -3.93 -8.99 0.54
N GLY A 77 -5.05 -9.14 1.26
CA GLY A 77 -5.48 -8.20 2.31
C GLY A 77 -5.96 -6.85 1.79
N ARG A 78 -6.19 -6.71 0.48
CA ARG A 78 -6.72 -5.50 -0.17
C ARG A 78 -7.96 -5.83 -1.00
N ILE A 79 -8.78 -4.81 -1.19
CA ILE A 79 -9.94 -4.87 -2.09
C ILE A 79 -9.45 -4.58 -3.50
N VAL A 80 -9.85 -5.43 -4.45
CA VAL A 80 -9.55 -5.29 -5.88
C VAL A 80 -10.87 -5.27 -6.63
N GLU A 81 -11.02 -4.30 -7.53
CA GLU A 81 -12.21 -4.16 -8.39
C GLU A 81 -11.84 -4.47 -9.84
N VAL A 82 -12.62 -5.34 -10.48
CA VAL A 82 -12.50 -5.66 -11.91
C VAL A 82 -13.78 -5.22 -12.61
N PHE A 83 -13.67 -4.18 -13.45
CA PHE A 83 -14.81 -3.60 -14.16
C PHE A 83 -14.63 -3.72 -15.68
N GLY A 84 -15.75 -3.59 -16.42
CA GLY A 84 -15.76 -3.72 -17.87
C GLY A 84 -17.15 -4.06 -18.41
N HIS A 85 -17.31 -3.98 -19.74
CA HIS A 85 -18.56 -4.30 -20.43
C HIS A 85 -19.00 -5.76 -20.20
N GLU A 86 -20.27 -6.07 -20.44
CA GLU A 86 -20.75 -7.45 -20.39
C GLU A 86 -20.01 -8.32 -21.42
N GLY A 87 -19.65 -9.55 -21.05
CA GLY A 87 -18.88 -10.45 -21.92
C GLY A 87 -17.37 -10.22 -21.99
N THR A 88 -16.79 -9.25 -21.26
CA THR A 88 -15.31 -9.03 -21.25
C THR A 88 -14.54 -10.03 -20.39
N GLY A 89 -15.19 -11.05 -19.83
CA GLY A 89 -14.53 -12.10 -19.05
C GLY A 89 -14.18 -11.72 -17.60
N LYS A 90 -14.88 -10.76 -16.98
CA LYS A 90 -14.67 -10.37 -15.57
C LYS A 90 -14.77 -11.57 -14.62
N THR A 91 -15.86 -12.33 -14.73
CA THR A 91 -16.08 -13.55 -13.94
C THR A 91 -15.02 -14.60 -14.23
N THR A 92 -14.64 -14.76 -15.50
CA THR A 92 -13.58 -15.68 -15.91
C THR A 92 -12.25 -15.33 -15.25
N LEU A 93 -11.86 -14.05 -15.26
CA LEU A 93 -10.65 -13.57 -14.58
C LEU A 93 -10.71 -13.81 -13.07
N ALA A 94 -11.86 -13.53 -12.44
CA ALA A 94 -12.06 -13.80 -11.01
C ALA A 94 -11.89 -15.29 -10.68
N LEU A 95 -12.44 -16.19 -11.52
CA LEU A 95 -12.28 -17.63 -11.37
C LEU A 95 -10.84 -18.10 -11.60
N HIS A 96 -10.09 -17.48 -12.51
CA HIS A 96 -8.66 -17.76 -12.68
C HIS A 96 -7.84 -17.38 -11.44
N ILE A 97 -8.11 -16.20 -10.85
CA ILE A 97 -7.48 -15.78 -9.59
C ILE A 97 -7.81 -16.77 -8.47
N VAL A 98 -9.07 -17.22 -8.38
CA VAL A 98 -9.51 -18.23 -7.40
C VAL A 98 -8.77 -19.56 -7.61
N ALA A 99 -8.64 -20.03 -8.85
CA ALA A 99 -7.91 -21.25 -9.17
C ALA A 99 -6.42 -21.15 -8.79
N GLU A 100 -5.77 -20.00 -9.05
CA GLU A 100 -4.38 -19.76 -8.63
C GLU A 100 -4.23 -19.71 -7.10
N ALA A 101 -5.21 -19.15 -6.38
CA ALA A 101 -5.25 -19.20 -4.92
C ALA A 101 -5.36 -20.64 -4.41
N GLN A 102 -6.24 -21.45 -5.02
CA GLN A 102 -6.44 -22.86 -4.65
C GLN A 102 -5.21 -23.74 -4.95
N LYS A 103 -4.55 -23.56 -6.09
CA LYS A 103 -3.30 -24.27 -6.44
C LYS A 103 -2.20 -24.05 -5.40
N ARG A 104 -2.20 -22.88 -4.76
CA ARG A 104 -1.26 -22.50 -3.69
C ARG A 104 -1.71 -22.97 -2.30
N GLY A 105 -2.74 -23.82 -2.23
CA GLY A 105 -3.30 -24.35 -0.97
C GLY A 105 -4.25 -23.40 -0.25
N GLY A 106 -4.68 -22.31 -0.89
CA GLY A 106 -5.64 -21.37 -0.34
C GLY A 106 -7.09 -21.86 -0.46
N ILE A 107 -7.95 -21.34 0.40
CA ILE A 107 -9.41 -21.54 0.30
C ILE A 107 -10.01 -20.24 -0.23
N ALA A 108 -10.89 -20.35 -1.21
CA ALA A 108 -11.58 -19.23 -1.82
C ALA A 108 -13.09 -19.40 -1.68
N ALA A 109 -13.79 -18.28 -1.53
CA ALA A 109 -15.24 -18.21 -1.58
C ALA A 109 -15.64 -17.38 -2.81
N PHE A 110 -16.61 -17.87 -3.58
CA PHE A 110 -17.19 -17.15 -4.70
C PHE A 110 -18.66 -16.86 -4.37
N ILE A 111 -19.02 -15.57 -4.35
CA ILE A 111 -20.39 -15.14 -4.07
C ILE A 111 -21.01 -14.75 -5.41
N ASP A 112 -21.79 -15.66 -5.99
CA ASP A 112 -22.54 -15.38 -7.21
C ASP A 112 -23.85 -14.68 -6.86
N VAL A 113 -23.99 -13.42 -7.27
CA VAL A 113 -25.23 -12.64 -7.12
C VAL A 113 -26.07 -12.73 -8.40
N GLU A 114 -25.47 -13.11 -9.53
CA GLU A 114 -26.06 -13.05 -10.87
C GLU A 114 -26.67 -14.40 -11.32
N HIS A 115 -26.57 -15.46 -10.51
CA HIS A 115 -27.04 -16.82 -10.84
C HIS A 115 -26.53 -17.34 -12.20
N ALA A 116 -25.33 -16.91 -12.59
CA ALA A 116 -24.75 -17.18 -13.91
C ALA A 116 -23.57 -18.15 -13.87
N LEU A 117 -23.19 -18.65 -12.67
CA LEU A 117 -22.06 -19.56 -12.54
C LEU A 117 -22.39 -20.96 -13.07
N ASP A 118 -21.70 -21.37 -14.14
CA ASP A 118 -21.70 -22.76 -14.60
C ASP A 118 -20.67 -23.60 -13.81
N THR A 119 -21.15 -24.67 -13.17
CA THR A 119 -20.33 -25.60 -12.37
C THR A 119 -19.54 -26.60 -13.24
N GLY A 120 -19.77 -26.60 -14.55
CA GLY A 120 -19.10 -27.48 -15.51
C GLY A 120 -17.64 -27.13 -15.83
N CYS A 121 -17.15 -25.94 -15.47
CA CYS A 121 -15.75 -25.52 -15.74
C CYS A 121 -14.72 -26.16 -14.77
N ARG A 122 -14.89 -27.44 -14.43
CA ARG A 122 -13.90 -28.22 -13.71
C ARG A 122 -12.90 -28.75 -14.74
N GLY A 123 -11.67 -28.24 -14.69
CA GLY A 123 -10.57 -28.74 -15.52
C GLY A 123 -10.21 -30.16 -15.10
N ASP A 124 -10.46 -31.11 -16.01
CA ASP A 124 -9.83 -32.43 -16.02
C ASP A 124 -8.34 -32.32 -16.40
#